data_AF-A0A836UAI6-F1
#
_entry.id   AF-A0A836UAI6-F1
#
_cell.length_a   1.000
_cell.length_b   1.000
_cell.length_c   1.000
_cell.angle_alpha   90.00
_cell.angle_beta   90.00
_cell.angle_gamma   90.00
#
_symmetry.space_group_name_H-M   'P 1'
#
loop_
_entity.id
_entity.type
_entity.pdbx_description
1 polymer ?
#
loop_
_entity_poly.entity_id
_entity_poly.type
_entity_poly.pdbx_seq_one_letter_code
_entity_poly.pdbx_strand_id
1 'polypeptide(L)'
;MSDSTDSPTQSRPPRYGLNKVLMTLCSAITVGYLVYRGLYTLNLETWYATTASWVLYVAELWGGMSLLLFFLQIWEPKDHPEQLPLEDVTIDVFVPSFNEEIPILRGTLQACLA
;
A
#
# COMPACT_ATOMS: atom_id res chain seq x y z
N MET A 1 -34.48 -11.00 28.31
CA MET A 1 -34.92 -9.83 27.53
C MET A 1 -33.69 -9.37 26.75
N SER A 2 -33.70 -9.56 25.42
CA SER A 2 -32.67 -9.24 24.39
C SER A 2 -31.25 -9.74 24.66
N ASP A 3 -30.65 -10.72 24.01
CA ASP A 3 -30.56 -11.06 22.57
C ASP A 3 -30.43 -9.84 21.65
N SER A 4 -29.18 -9.51 21.26
CA SER A 4 -28.76 -8.82 20.02
C SER A 4 -27.38 -8.14 20.17
N THR A 5 -26.27 -8.85 19.96
CA THR A 5 -25.02 -8.31 19.34
C THR A 5 -23.96 -9.39 19.08
N ASP A 6 -24.34 -10.56 18.56
CA ASP A 6 -23.38 -11.30 17.72
C ASP A 6 -23.61 -10.81 16.30
N SER A 7 -22.94 -9.71 15.95
CA SER A 7 -22.76 -9.37 14.55
C SER A 7 -21.77 -10.40 14.01
N PRO A 8 -22.16 -11.32 13.12
CA PRO A 8 -21.17 -12.17 12.47
C PRO A 8 -20.30 -11.22 11.67
N THR A 9 -19.08 -10.98 12.13
CA THR A 9 -18.02 -10.32 11.38
C THR A 9 -17.90 -11.10 10.09
N GLN A 10 -18.58 -10.63 9.05
CA GLN A 10 -18.74 -11.34 7.79
C GLN A 10 -17.39 -11.25 7.08
N SER A 11 -16.49 -12.17 7.43
CA SER A 11 -15.19 -12.33 6.81
C SER A 11 -15.43 -12.70 5.36
N ARG A 12 -15.34 -11.70 4.48
CA ARG A 12 -15.34 -11.95 3.04
C ARG A 12 -14.24 -12.97 2.77
N PRO A 13 -14.53 -14.10 2.09
CA PRO A 13 -13.49 -15.07 1.78
C PRO A 13 -12.43 -14.36 0.96
N PRO A 14 -11.18 -14.32 1.43
CA PRO A 14 -10.20 -13.49 0.78
C PRO A 14 -9.81 -14.13 -0.56
N ARG A 15 -10.02 -13.37 -1.64
CA ARG A 15 -9.69 -13.81 -3.01
C ARG A 15 -8.19 -13.65 -3.30
N TYR A 16 -7.34 -14.13 -2.39
CA TYR A 16 -5.88 -13.96 -2.48
C TYR A 16 -5.28 -14.55 -3.76
N GLY A 17 -5.80 -15.70 -4.22
CA GLY A 17 -5.29 -16.37 -5.42
C GLY A 17 -5.46 -15.57 -6.71
N LEU A 18 -6.65 -14.97 -6.93
CA LEU A 18 -6.92 -14.17 -8.12
C LEU A 18 -6.03 -12.92 -8.17
N ASN A 19 -5.86 -12.27 -7.02
CA ASN A 19 -5.03 -11.07 -6.91
C ASN A 19 -3.56 -11.37 -7.21
N LYS A 20 -3.02 -12.48 -6.69
CA LYS A 20 -1.64 -12.93 -7.00
C LYS A 20 -1.44 -13.21 -8.50
N VAL A 21 -2.41 -13.86 -9.15
CA VAL A 21 -2.38 -14.09 -10.60
C VAL A 21 -2.40 -12.77 -11.37
N LEU A 22 -3.28 -11.84 -11.01
CA LEU A 22 -3.36 -10.52 -11.65
C LEU A 22 -2.06 -9.71 -11.47
N MET A 23 -1.46 -9.72 -10.28
CA MET A 23 -0.18 -9.05 -10.01
C MET A 23 0.97 -9.66 -10.83
N THR A 24 0.98 -10.99 -10.96
CA THR A 24 1.99 -11.71 -11.76
C THR A 24 1.84 -11.41 -13.25
N LEU A 25 0.61 -11.38 -13.76
CA LEU A 25 0.32 -10.99 -15.15
C LEU A 25 0.70 -9.52 -15.40
N CYS A 26 0.33 -8.61 -14.50
CA CYS A 26 0.62 -7.19 -14.62
C CYS A 26 2.13 -6.91 -14.60
N SER A 27 2.87 -7.56 -13.70
CA SER A 27 4.34 -7.47 -13.67
C SER A 27 4.98 -8.04 -14.94
N ALA A 28 4.54 -9.19 -15.42
CA ALA A 28 5.04 -9.78 -16.66
C ALA A 28 4.80 -8.88 -17.88
N ILE A 29 3.60 -8.29 -18.01
CA ILE A 29 3.26 -7.34 -19.07
C ILE A 29 4.12 -6.07 -18.96
N THR A 30 4.34 -5.56 -17.75
CA THR A 30 5.16 -4.36 -17.52
C THR A 30 6.62 -4.59 -17.92
N VAL A 31 7.19 -5.74 -17.55
CA VAL A 31 8.56 -6.11 -17.95
C VAL A 31 8.64 -6.30 -19.46
N GLY A 32 7.69 -7.02 -20.07
CA GLY A 32 7.62 -7.21 -21.52
C GLY A 32 7.51 -5.88 -22.27
N TYR A 33 6.72 -4.94 -21.76
CA TYR A 33 6.58 -3.60 -22.30
C TYR A 33 7.90 -2.81 -22.24
N LEU A 34 8.59 -2.80 -21.10
CA LEU A 34 9.86 -2.09 -20.94
C LEU A 34 10.96 -2.66 -21.86
N VAL A 35 10.98 -3.98 -22.08
CA VAL A 35 11.89 -4.63 -23.02
C VAL A 35 11.54 -4.26 -24.46
N TYR A 36 10.27 -4.34 -24.86
CA TYR A 36 9.82 -3.94 -26.20
C TYR A 36 10.15 -2.47 -26.48
N ARG A 37 9.89 -1.59 -25.51
CA ARG A 37 10.16 -0.15 -25.62
C ARG A 37 11.65 0.14 -25.77
N GLY A 38 12.50 -0.52 -24.98
CA GLY A 38 13.96 -0.35 -25.06
C GLY A 38 14.55 -0.83 -26.39
N LEU A 39 13.95 -1.86 -27.02
CA LEU A 39 14.50 -2.47 -28.23
C LEU A 39 13.97 -1.84 -29.54
N TYR A 40 12.72 -1.41 -29.59
CA TYR A 40 12.05 -1.10 -30.86
C TYR A 40 11.54 0.33 -31.01
N THR A 41 11.35 1.09 -29.92
CA THR A 41 10.68 2.42 -30.00
C THR A 41 11.58 3.59 -29.61
N LEU A 42 12.89 3.38 -29.45
CA LEU A 42 13.84 4.45 -29.23
C LEU A 42 14.11 5.22 -30.54
N ASN A 43 13.74 6.49 -30.56
CA ASN A 43 14.03 7.37 -31.70
C ASN A 43 15.44 7.96 -31.56
N LEU A 44 16.34 7.52 -32.42
CA LEU A 44 17.76 7.92 -32.43
C LEU A 44 18.13 8.83 -33.61
N GLU A 45 17.15 9.41 -34.31
CA GLU A 45 17.38 10.17 -35.55
C GLU A 45 17.97 11.56 -35.33
N THR A 46 17.70 12.20 -34.19
CA THR A 46 18.16 13.56 -33.88
C THR A 46 18.58 13.64 -32.41
N TRP A 47 19.59 14.46 -32.11
CA TRP A 47 20.08 14.68 -30.73
C TRP A 47 18.95 14.97 -29.74
N TYR A 48 18.04 15.88 -30.08
CA TYR A 48 16.87 16.20 -29.25
C TYR A 48 15.96 14.97 -29.04
N ALA A 49 15.61 14.27 -30.12
CA ALA A 49 14.76 13.08 -30.06
C ALA A 49 15.39 11.98 -29.19
N THR A 50 16.70 11.76 -29.32
CA THR A 50 17.45 10.79 -28.51
C THR A 50 17.39 11.14 -27.02
N THR A 51 17.67 12.40 -26.66
CA THR A 51 17.63 12.84 -25.26
C THR A 51 16.23 12.72 -24.65
N ALA A 52 15.19 13.15 -25.38
CA ALA A 52 13.81 13.07 -24.92
C ALA A 52 13.35 11.60 -24.75
N SER A 53 13.68 10.73 -25.70
CA SER A 53 13.37 9.29 -25.62
C SER A 53 14.06 8.62 -24.44
N TRP A 54 15.32 8.97 -24.15
CA TRP A 54 16.06 8.44 -22.99
C TRP A 54 15.46 8.90 -21.65
N VAL A 55 15.13 10.18 -21.51
CA VAL A 55 14.50 10.71 -20.30
C VAL A 55 13.17 10.01 -20.03
N LEU A 56 12.35 9.85 -21.06
CA LEU A 56 11.09 9.11 -20.94
C LEU A 56 11.32 7.65 -20.56
N TYR A 57 12.31 6.98 -21.15
CA TYR A 57 12.62 5.60 -20.85
C TYR A 57 13.08 5.41 -19.39
N VAL A 58 13.93 6.29 -18.87
CA VAL A 58 14.36 6.27 -17.46
C VAL A 58 13.18 6.51 -16.51
N ALA A 59 12.29 7.45 -16.83
CA ALA A 59 11.09 7.71 -16.04
C ALA A 59 10.17 6.47 -15.99
N GLU A 60 10.03 5.76 -17.11
CA GLU A 60 9.23 4.53 -17.18
C GLU A 60 9.88 3.36 -16.47
N LEU A 61 11.20 3.20 -16.56
CA LEU A 61 11.95 2.21 -15.78
C LEU A 61 11.76 2.44 -14.28
N TRP A 62 11.81 3.70 -13.84
CA TRP A 62 11.55 4.07 -12.45
C TRP A 62 10.12 3.73 -12.02
N GLY A 63 9.13 4.09 -12.84
CA GLY A 63 7.72 3.77 -12.58
C GLY A 63 7.47 2.25 -12.53
N GLY A 64 8.03 1.51 -13.49
CA GLY A 64 7.93 0.06 -13.54
C GLY A 64 8.61 -0.62 -12.35
N MET A 65 9.81 -0.16 -11.95
CA MET A 65 10.48 -0.65 -10.75
C MET A 65 9.65 -0.39 -9.49
N SER A 66 9.10 0.82 -9.35
CA SER A 66 8.23 1.18 -8.23
C SER A 66 6.99 0.27 -8.16
N LEU A 67 6.39 -0.04 -9.31
CA LEU A 67 5.27 -0.98 -9.41
C LEU A 67 5.65 -2.40 -8.96
N LEU A 68 6.82 -2.89 -9.38
CA LEU A 68 7.30 -4.22 -8.98
C LEU A 68 7.58 -4.30 -7.47
N LEU A 69 8.21 -3.26 -6.90
CA LEU A 69 8.44 -3.18 -5.45
C LEU A 69 7.12 -3.12 -4.68
N PHE A 70 6.13 -2.38 -5.18
CA PHE A 70 4.80 -2.36 -4.60
C PHE A 70 4.17 -3.75 -4.59
N PHE A 71 4.22 -4.49 -5.70
CA PHE A 71 3.72 -5.87 -5.76
C PHE A 71 4.45 -6.82 -4.81
N LEU A 72 5.75 -6.64 -4.58
CA LEU A 72 6.49 -7.39 -3.58
C LEU A 72 5.96 -7.14 -2.16
N GLN A 73 5.63 -5.89 -1.82
CA GLN A 73 5.12 -5.53 -0.49
C GLN A 73 3.73 -6.12 -0.22
N ILE A 74 2.86 -6.17 -1.22
CA ILE A 74 1.48 -6.64 -1.07
C ILE A 74 1.29 -8.12 -1.44
N TRP A 75 2.37 -8.84 -1.73
CA TRP A 75 2.32 -10.23 -2.21
C TRP A 75 1.54 -11.14 -1.26
N GLU A 76 1.76 -10.97 0.05
CA GLU A 76 1.07 -11.72 1.10
C GLU A 76 0.56 -10.76 2.17
N PRO A 77 -0.71 -10.32 2.06
CA PRO A 77 -1.39 -9.62 3.13
C PRO A 77 -1.48 -10.55 4.34
N LYS A 78 -0.90 -10.12 5.47
CA LYS A 78 -0.98 -10.84 6.73
C LYS A 78 -2.10 -10.23 7.56
N ASP A 79 -3.23 -10.93 7.62
CA ASP A 79 -4.26 -10.61 8.59
C ASP A 79 -3.79 -11.10 9.96
N HIS A 80 -3.52 -10.16 10.85
CA HIS A 80 -3.24 -10.48 12.24
C HIS A 80 -4.58 -10.66 12.95
N PRO A 81 -4.84 -11.83 13.59
CA PRO A 81 -6.03 -11.98 14.42
C PRO A 81 -5.97 -10.95 15.55
N GLU A 82 -7.14 -10.45 15.94
CA GLU A 82 -7.26 -9.57 17.10
C GLU A 82 -6.64 -10.25 18.32
N GLN A 83 -5.64 -9.58 18.91
CA GLN A 83 -4.99 -10.08 20.11
C GLN A 83 -5.91 -9.81 21.30
N LEU A 84 -6.07 -10.81 22.17
CA LEU A 84 -6.79 -10.64 23.43
C LEU A 84 -6.10 -9.54 24.27
N PRO A 85 -6.85 -8.71 25.00
CA PRO A 85 -6.26 -7.69 25.86
C PRO A 85 -5.31 -8.36 26.87
N LEU A 86 -4.09 -7.83 27.00
CA LEU A 86 -3.20 -8.28 28.06
C LEU A 86 -3.78 -7.82 29.40
N GLU A 87 -4.08 -8.77 30.28
CA GLU A 87 -4.52 -8.48 31.64
C GLU A 87 -3.35 -7.97 32.49
N ASP A 88 -3.61 -6.94 33.30
CA ASP A 88 -2.72 -6.45 34.36
C ASP A 88 -1.38 -5.82 33.91
N VAL A 89 -1.38 -5.15 32.75
CA VAL A 89 -0.22 -4.40 32.25
C VAL A 89 -0.40 -2.90 32.47
N THR A 90 0.61 -2.24 33.03
CA THR A 90 0.68 -0.77 33.07
C THR A 90 1.16 -0.25 31.72
N ILE A 91 0.38 0.63 31.09
CA ILE A 91 0.67 1.23 29.78
C ILE A 91 0.74 2.74 29.93
N ASP A 92 1.83 3.34 29.47
CA ASP A 92 1.96 4.80 29.35
C ASP A 92 1.52 5.26 27.95
N VAL A 93 0.50 6.12 27.88
CA VAL A 93 -0.02 6.67 26.62
C VAL A 93 0.57 8.05 26.37
N PHE A 94 1.43 8.16 25.34
CA PHE A 94 2.05 9.42 24.95
C PHE A 94 1.23 10.13 23.87
N VAL A 95 0.78 11.35 24.15
CA VAL A 95 0.07 12.21 23.19
C VAL A 95 0.94 13.44 22.86
N PRO A 96 1.72 13.42 21.76
CA PRO A 96 2.47 14.59 21.33
C PRO A 96 1.51 15.60 20.69
N SER A 97 1.58 16.87 21.14
CA SER A 97 0.81 17.96 20.53
C SER A 97 1.71 19.14 20.17
N PHE A 98 1.37 19.83 19.07
CA PHE A 98 2.03 21.06 18.67
C PHE A 98 1.01 22.07 18.15
N ASN A 99 0.76 23.13 18.94
CA ASN A 99 -0.14 24.24 18.61
C ASN A 99 -1.55 23.81 18.15
N GLU A 100 -2.06 22.71 18.69
CA GLU A 100 -3.41 22.22 18.45
C GLU A 100 -4.43 22.98 19.32
N GLU A 101 -5.66 23.10 18.82
CA GLU A 101 -6.72 23.76 19.57
C GLU A 101 -7.23 22.91 20.75
N ILE A 102 -7.50 23.58 21.87
CA ILE A 102 -7.91 22.95 23.14
C ILE A 102 -9.13 22.01 23.00
N PRO A 103 -10.16 22.30 22.18
CA PRO A 103 -11.28 21.38 22.00
C PRO A 103 -10.87 20.03 21.40
N ILE A 104 -9.95 20.01 20.43
CA ILE A 104 -9.45 18.77 19.82
C ILE A 104 -8.60 17.98 20.83
N LEU A 105 -7.67 18.65 21.51
CA LEU A 105 -6.80 18.00 22.48
C LEU A 105 -7.59 17.36 23.63
N ARG A 106 -8.65 18.03 24.11
CA ARG A 106 -9.55 17.47 25.12
C ARG A 106 -10.28 16.22 24.63
N GLY A 107 -10.73 16.19 23.38
CA GLY A 107 -11.39 15.02 22.79
C GLY A 107 -10.47 13.80 22.78
N THR A 108 -9.23 13.98 22.35
CA THR A 108 -8.23 12.90 22.33
C THR A 108 -7.88 12.41 23.74
N LEU A 109 -7.64 13.33 24.69
CA LEU A 109 -7.32 12.95 26.07
C LEU A 109 -8.49 12.23 26.76
N GLN A 110 -9.73 12.62 26.48
CA GLN A 110 -10.90 11.92 27.02
C GLN A 110 -11.03 10.51 26.44
N ALA A 111 -10.71 10.30 25.16
CA ALA A 111 -10.68 8.97 24.55
C ALA A 111 -9.54 8.08 25.07
N CYS A 112 -8.45 8.66 25.59
CA CYS A 112 -7.38 7.90 26.23
C CYS A 112 -7.74 7.43 27.66
N LEU A 113 -8.67 8.12 28.33
CA LEU A 113 -9.11 7.78 29.69
C LEU A 113 -10.32 6.84 29.73
N ALA A 114 -11.16 6.86 28.67
CA ALA A 114 -12.38 6.06 28.55
C ALA A 114 -12.08 4.66 28.02
#